data_AF-A6EJV8-F1
#
_entry.id   AF-A6EJV8-F1
#
_cell.length_a   1.000
_cell.length_b   1.000
_cell.length_c   1.000
_cell.angle_alpha   90.00
_cell.angle_beta   90.00
_cell.angle_gamma   90.00
#
_symmetry.space_group_name_H-M   'P 1'
#
loop_
_entity.id
_entity.type
_entity.pdbx_description
1 polymer ?
#
loop_
_entity_poly.entity_id
_entity_poly.type
_entity_poly.pdbx_seq_one_letter_code
_entity_poly.pdbx_strand_id
1 'polypeptide(L)'
;MQLRDVLEPDLKTAEQHYQTILDAILQYTDFCDQNGDENFSEYEKLELKLSLLTGKDMSIFNLAEWWEEEGAEPLAFKISLPDPLIIDDISKEELKEIVTRLKTCTAPSDEDGSFHSQFYFHLDDYYHSLLSLNFGAYELKLFQRNKDNSGNYFEYPVDEIVAKIWS
;
A
#
# COMPACT_ATOMS: atom_id res chain seq x y z
N MET A 1 -2.99 -20.15 6.14
CA MET A 1 -2.19 -20.82 5.08
C MET A 1 -1.00 -19.92 4.80
N GLN A 2 0.14 -20.43 4.31
CA GLN A 2 1.22 -19.55 3.85
C GLN A 2 0.99 -19.22 2.37
N LEU A 3 1.04 -17.93 1.99
CA LEU A 3 0.99 -17.53 0.58
C LEU A 3 2.33 -17.84 -0.10
N ARG A 4 2.31 -17.99 -1.42
CA ARG A 4 3.55 -18.01 -2.21
C ARG A 4 4.22 -16.64 -2.12
N ASP A 5 5.56 -16.63 -2.13
CA ASP A 5 6.36 -15.40 -2.04
C ASP A 5 5.98 -14.34 -3.08
N VAL A 6 5.53 -14.75 -4.27
CA VAL A 6 5.08 -13.84 -5.35
C VAL A 6 3.81 -13.04 -5.00
N LEU A 7 3.03 -13.51 -4.02
CA LEU A 7 1.83 -12.83 -3.51
C LEU A 7 2.13 -12.01 -2.24
N GLU A 8 3.31 -12.18 -1.65
CA GLU A 8 3.73 -11.44 -0.46
C GLU A 8 4.39 -10.12 -0.86
N PRO A 9 4.27 -9.05 -0.05
CA PRO A 9 4.99 -7.81 -0.27
C PRO A 9 6.52 -8.01 -0.20
N ASP A 10 7.28 -7.44 -1.13
CA ASP A 10 8.75 -7.46 -1.09
C ASP A 10 9.31 -6.41 -0.12
N LEU A 11 9.20 -6.74 1.16
CA LEU A 11 9.67 -5.88 2.26
C LEU A 11 11.18 -5.69 2.26
N LYS A 12 11.94 -6.62 1.67
CA LYS A 12 13.39 -6.52 1.61
C LYS A 12 13.80 -5.40 0.67
N THR A 13 13.20 -5.32 -0.52
CA THR A 13 13.44 -4.22 -1.45
C THR A 13 12.94 -2.89 -0.85
N ALA A 14 11.78 -2.92 -0.20
CA ALA A 14 11.22 -1.75 0.48
C ALA A 14 12.18 -1.19 1.55
N GLU A 15 12.72 -2.04 2.42
CA GLU A 15 13.66 -1.66 3.47
C GLU A 15 14.97 -1.09 2.91
N GLN A 16 15.48 -1.65 1.81
CA GLN A 16 16.69 -1.17 1.14
C GLN A 16 16.54 0.26 0.59
N HIS A 17 15.36 0.61 0.07
CA HIS A 17 15.11 1.92 -0.51
C HIS A 17 14.59 2.94 0.49
N TYR A 18 13.93 2.50 1.55
CA TYR A 18 13.15 3.32 2.48
C TYR A 18 13.90 4.57 2.96
N GLN A 19 15.09 4.41 3.55
CA GLN A 19 15.81 5.56 4.10
C GLN A 19 16.21 6.58 3.03
N THR A 20 16.59 6.10 1.83
CA THR A 20 16.99 7.00 0.72
C THR A 20 15.80 7.82 0.22
N ILE A 21 14.61 7.23 0.21
CA ILE A 21 13.37 7.90 -0.19
C ILE A 21 12.94 8.90 0.88
N LEU A 22 12.93 8.47 2.16
CA LEU A 22 12.58 9.35 3.28
C LEU A 22 13.49 10.58 3.32
N ASP A 23 14.80 10.39 3.21
CA ASP A 23 15.76 11.49 3.19
C ASP A 23 15.51 12.44 2.01
N ALA A 24 15.12 11.93 0.84
CA ALA A 24 14.82 12.76 -0.33
C ALA A 24 13.57 13.63 -0.12
N ILE A 25 12.51 13.07 0.47
CA ILE A 25 11.27 13.79 0.79
C ILE A 25 11.54 14.89 1.84
N LEU A 26 12.28 14.56 2.89
CA LEU A 26 12.62 15.51 3.95
C LEU A 26 13.55 16.62 3.43
N GLN A 27 14.55 16.30 2.61
CA GLN A 27 15.43 17.29 1.98
C GLN A 27 14.67 18.26 1.07
N TYR A 28 13.68 17.76 0.32
CA TYR A 28 12.83 18.63 -0.49
C TYR A 28 11.98 19.55 0.38
N THR A 29 11.42 19.05 1.48
CA THR A 29 10.66 19.85 2.44
C THR A 29 11.53 20.96 3.05
N ASP A 30 12.73 20.61 3.53
CA ASP A 30 13.71 21.57 4.05
C ASP A 30 14.10 22.62 3.01
N PHE A 31 14.21 22.22 1.74
CA PHE A 31 14.50 23.15 0.64
C PHE A 31 13.36 24.14 0.43
N CYS A 32 12.11 23.66 0.37
CA CYS A 32 10.92 24.49 0.20
C CYS A 32 10.76 25.50 1.34
N ASP A 33 10.98 25.08 2.59
CA ASP A 33 10.91 25.97 3.75
C ASP A 33 11.93 27.11 3.69
N GLN A 34 13.10 26.85 3.11
CA GLN A 34 14.21 27.82 3.05
C GLN A 34 14.17 28.70 1.80
N ASN A 35 13.75 28.15 0.66
CA ASN A 35 13.93 28.77 -0.65
C ASN A 35 12.63 28.96 -1.44
N GLY A 36 11.57 28.23 -1.08
CA GLY A 36 10.40 28.01 -1.95
C GLY A 36 10.73 27.17 -3.19
N ASP A 37 9.72 26.78 -3.96
CA ASP A 37 9.86 26.11 -5.26
C ASP A 37 8.71 26.50 -6.20
N GLU A 38 8.55 27.80 -6.45
CA GLU A 38 7.37 28.36 -7.16
C GLU A 38 7.26 27.89 -8.62
N ASN A 39 8.36 27.39 -9.20
CA ASN A 39 8.42 26.83 -10.55
C ASN A 39 8.44 25.30 -10.57
N PHE A 40 8.29 24.63 -9.43
CA PHE A 40 8.30 23.16 -9.27
C PHE A 40 9.58 22.48 -9.74
N SER A 41 10.71 23.19 -9.80
CA SER A 41 11.94 22.66 -10.37
C SER A 41 12.67 21.68 -9.45
N GLU A 42 12.56 21.82 -8.14
CA GLU A 42 13.07 20.81 -7.20
C GLU A 42 12.08 19.66 -7.03
N TYR A 43 10.79 19.95 -7.11
CA TYR A 43 9.73 18.93 -7.14
C TYR A 43 9.94 17.95 -8.31
N GLU A 44 10.13 18.45 -9.53
CA GLU A 44 10.40 17.60 -10.72
C GLU A 44 11.67 16.74 -10.55
N LYS A 45 12.70 17.26 -9.87
CA LYS A 45 13.93 16.49 -9.58
C LYS A 45 13.67 15.39 -8.56
N LEU A 46 12.87 15.67 -7.53
CA LEU A 46 12.44 14.66 -6.56
C LEU A 46 11.65 13.56 -7.27
N GLU A 47 10.65 13.91 -8.07
CA GLU A 47 9.86 12.94 -8.84
C GLU A 47 10.75 12.07 -9.73
N LEU A 48 11.64 12.68 -10.52
CA LEU A 48 12.55 11.92 -11.38
C LEU A 48 13.45 10.99 -10.57
N LYS A 49 14.01 11.46 -9.46
CA LYS A 49 14.88 10.65 -8.58
C LYS A 49 14.13 9.43 -8.03
N LEU A 50 12.92 9.64 -7.50
CA LEU A 50 12.12 8.58 -6.92
C LEU A 50 11.63 7.59 -7.98
N SER A 51 11.16 8.08 -9.12
CA SER A 51 10.75 7.24 -10.25
C SER A 51 11.89 6.37 -10.78
N LEU A 52 13.10 6.91 -10.92
CA LEU A 52 14.27 6.14 -11.36
C LEU A 52 14.68 5.07 -10.34
N LEU A 53 14.48 5.31 -9.04
CA LEU A 53 14.84 4.38 -7.98
C LEU A 53 13.85 3.20 -7.90
N THR A 54 12.56 3.48 -8.05
CA THR A 54 11.49 2.50 -7.76
C THR A 54 10.82 1.95 -9.01
N GLY A 55 10.99 2.61 -10.15
CA GLY A 55 10.27 2.32 -11.40
C GLY A 55 8.81 2.74 -11.38
N LYS A 56 8.34 3.42 -10.32
CA LYS A 56 6.94 3.84 -10.18
C LYS A 56 6.66 5.17 -10.86
N ASP A 57 5.39 5.36 -11.21
CA ASP A 57 4.85 6.67 -11.57
C ASP A 57 4.68 7.50 -10.30
N MET A 58 5.36 8.64 -10.20
CA MET A 58 5.31 9.50 -9.02
C MET A 58 4.03 10.33 -8.93
N SER A 59 3.30 10.50 -10.05
CA SER A 59 2.09 11.33 -10.07
C SER A 59 0.94 10.80 -9.21
N ILE A 60 1.02 9.54 -8.77
CA ILE A 60 0.04 8.94 -7.86
C ILE A 60 0.30 9.28 -6.39
N PHE A 61 1.45 9.88 -6.08
CA PHE A 61 1.87 10.23 -4.72
C PHE A 61 1.84 11.75 -4.54
N ASN A 62 1.31 12.20 -3.41
CA ASN A 62 1.35 13.61 -3.04
C ASN A 62 2.69 13.94 -2.35
N LEU A 63 3.73 14.20 -3.15
CA LEU A 63 5.05 14.56 -2.63
C LEU A 63 5.11 16.00 -2.09
N ALA A 64 4.12 16.83 -2.44
CA ALA A 64 4.11 18.24 -2.10
C ALA A 64 3.41 18.52 -0.77
N GLU A 65 2.33 17.82 -0.43
CA GLU A 65 1.50 18.09 0.76
C GLU A 65 1.31 16.84 1.62
N TRP A 66 2.33 15.98 1.67
CA TRP A 66 2.32 14.73 2.44
C TRP A 66 2.00 14.93 3.94
N TRP A 67 2.22 16.12 4.48
CA TRP A 67 1.92 16.47 5.87
C TRP A 67 0.42 16.61 6.16
N GLU A 68 -0.43 16.78 5.14
CA GLU A 68 -1.90 16.78 5.30
C GLU A 68 -2.48 15.37 5.29
N GLU A 69 -1.66 14.37 4.94
CA GLU A 69 -2.04 12.96 4.84
C GLU A 69 -1.49 12.15 6.02
N GLU A 70 -0.63 11.17 5.75
CA GLU A 70 -0.12 10.20 6.73
C GLU A 70 1.29 10.54 7.25
N GLY A 71 1.95 11.54 6.68
CA GLY A 71 3.34 11.89 7.02
C GLY A 71 4.39 11.30 6.07
N ALA A 72 5.64 11.74 6.24
CA ALA A 72 6.75 11.36 5.35
C ALA A 72 7.16 9.88 5.48
N GLU A 73 7.06 9.29 6.68
CA GLU A 73 7.43 7.89 6.89
C GLU A 73 6.49 6.91 6.17
N PRO A 74 5.15 6.97 6.33
CA PRO A 74 4.24 6.14 5.54
C PRO A 74 4.36 6.37 4.03
N LEU A 75 4.53 7.63 3.61
CA LEU A 75 4.74 7.95 2.19
C LEU A 75 6.01 7.29 1.65
N ALA A 76 7.13 7.43 2.36
CA ALA A 76 8.40 6.82 1.95
C ALA A 76 8.29 5.30 1.87
N PHE A 77 7.56 4.67 2.79
CA PHE A 77 7.27 3.25 2.75
C PHE A 77 6.42 2.84 1.53
N LYS A 78 5.32 3.56 1.25
CA LYS A 78 4.46 3.26 0.09
C LYS A 78 5.20 3.41 -1.25
N ILE A 79 6.12 4.37 -1.34
CA ILE A 79 6.98 4.56 -2.51
C ILE A 79 8.04 3.45 -2.58
N SER A 80 8.62 3.04 -1.45
CA SER A 80 9.70 2.03 -1.41
C SER A 80 9.20 0.62 -1.70
N LEU A 81 7.98 0.29 -1.32
CA LEU A 81 7.38 -1.04 -1.50
C LEU A 81 7.08 -1.30 -2.98
N PRO A 82 7.64 -2.36 -3.62
CA PRO A 82 7.32 -2.68 -5.02
C PRO A 82 5.82 -2.93 -5.25
N ASP A 83 5.34 -2.60 -6.45
CA ASP A 83 3.94 -2.84 -6.83
C ASP A 83 3.66 -4.34 -6.99
N PRO A 84 2.43 -4.81 -6.70
CA PRO A 84 2.04 -6.19 -6.91
C PRO A 84 2.07 -6.57 -8.40
N LEU A 85 2.24 -7.86 -8.67
CA LEU A 85 2.33 -8.41 -10.02
C LEU A 85 0.98 -8.98 -10.50
N ILE A 86 0.81 -9.04 -11.82
CA ILE A 86 -0.23 -9.87 -12.45
C ILE A 86 0.20 -11.34 -12.35
N ILE A 87 -0.69 -12.20 -11.83
CA ILE A 87 -0.44 -13.61 -11.55
C ILE A 87 -1.61 -14.42 -12.09
N ASP A 88 -1.36 -15.27 -13.09
CA ASP A 88 -2.40 -15.96 -13.84
C ASP A 88 -3.07 -17.13 -13.09
N ASP A 89 -2.50 -17.59 -11.98
CA ASP A 89 -2.86 -18.86 -11.33
C ASP A 89 -3.14 -18.74 -9.82
N ILE A 90 -3.64 -17.59 -9.35
CA ILE A 90 -4.03 -17.43 -7.93
C ILE A 90 -5.16 -18.42 -7.60
N SER A 91 -4.94 -19.28 -6.62
CA SER A 91 -5.93 -20.25 -6.15
C SER A 91 -6.99 -19.61 -5.24
N LYS A 92 -8.13 -20.30 -5.09
CA LYS A 92 -9.22 -19.81 -4.23
C LYS A 92 -8.80 -19.77 -2.75
N GLU A 93 -7.95 -20.72 -2.35
CA GLU A 93 -7.35 -20.78 -1.02
C GLU A 93 -6.41 -19.60 -0.77
N GLU A 94 -5.62 -19.18 -1.77
CA GLU A 94 -4.78 -17.98 -1.69
C GLU A 94 -5.62 -16.71 -1.59
N LEU A 95 -6.66 -16.58 -2.42
CA LEU A 95 -7.62 -15.48 -2.29
C LEU A 95 -8.23 -15.44 -0.88
N LYS A 96 -8.65 -16.59 -0.35
CA LYS A 96 -9.23 -16.67 0.99
C LYS A 96 -8.25 -16.22 2.07
N GLU A 97 -6.99 -16.60 1.97
CA GLU A 97 -5.95 -16.15 2.90
C GLU A 97 -5.74 -14.64 2.82
N ILE A 98 -5.62 -14.05 1.63
CA ILE A 98 -5.50 -12.59 1.44
C ILE A 98 -6.70 -11.86 2.07
N VAL A 99 -7.93 -12.30 1.77
CA VAL A 99 -9.16 -11.73 2.35
C VAL A 99 -9.18 -11.86 3.87
N THR A 100 -8.71 -12.99 4.40
CA THR A 100 -8.62 -13.21 5.85
C THR A 100 -7.66 -12.21 6.50
N ARG A 101 -6.47 -12.00 5.94
CA ARG A 101 -5.49 -11.03 6.45
C ARG A 101 -6.07 -9.61 6.50
N LEU A 102 -6.69 -9.17 5.40
CA LEU A 102 -7.36 -7.87 5.31
C LEU A 102 -8.49 -7.70 6.33
N LYS A 103 -9.24 -8.77 6.65
CA LYS A 103 -10.37 -8.72 7.59
C LYS A 103 -9.98 -8.84 9.06
N THR A 104 -8.95 -9.63 9.37
CA THR A 104 -8.65 -10.01 10.74
C THR A 104 -7.77 -8.99 11.44
N CYS A 105 -7.03 -8.13 10.71
CA CYS A 105 -6.20 -7.04 11.22
C CYS A 105 -5.59 -7.35 12.60
N THR A 106 -5.00 -8.53 12.71
CA THR A 106 -4.27 -8.93 13.92
C THR A 106 -2.86 -8.44 13.73
N ALA A 107 -2.57 -7.28 14.33
CA ALA A 107 -1.22 -6.80 14.47
C ALA A 107 -0.33 -7.96 14.95
N PRO A 108 0.87 -8.15 14.37
CA PRO A 108 1.84 -9.04 14.99
C PRO A 108 1.97 -8.65 16.46
N SER A 109 2.01 -9.62 17.36
CA SER A 109 2.21 -9.33 18.79
C SER A 109 3.43 -8.42 18.92
N ASP A 110 3.21 -7.19 19.37
CA ASP A 110 4.20 -6.12 19.36
C ASP A 110 5.56 -6.57 19.93
N GLU A 111 6.64 -5.94 19.45
CA GLU A 111 7.97 -5.78 20.08
C GLU A 111 9.23 -6.39 19.41
N ASP A 112 9.26 -6.73 18.11
CA ASP A 112 10.57 -7.03 17.47
C ASP A 112 11.29 -5.82 16.86
N GLY A 113 10.57 -4.69 16.70
CA GLY A 113 11.12 -3.47 16.10
C GLY A 113 11.53 -3.62 14.63
N SER A 114 11.06 -4.68 13.96
CA SER A 114 11.37 -4.92 12.54
C SER A 114 10.66 -3.93 11.62
N PHE A 115 11.22 -3.75 10.43
CA PHE A 115 10.61 -2.97 9.35
C PHE A 115 9.19 -3.44 9.02
N HIS A 116 8.96 -4.76 9.03
CA HIS A 116 7.63 -5.34 8.86
C HIS A 116 6.65 -4.89 9.96
N SER A 117 7.06 -4.98 11.23
CA SER A 117 6.20 -4.58 12.36
C SER A 117 5.89 -3.07 12.35
N GLN A 118 6.86 -2.24 11.94
CA GLN A 118 6.68 -0.79 11.82
C GLN A 118 5.61 -0.41 10.79
N PHE A 119 5.57 -1.09 9.64
CA PHE A 119 4.68 -0.74 8.53
C PHE A 119 3.54 -1.75 8.31
N TYR A 120 3.29 -2.64 9.28
CA TYR A 120 2.29 -3.70 9.14
C TYR A 120 0.91 -3.19 8.71
N PHE A 121 0.46 -2.07 9.30
CA PHE A 121 -0.83 -1.47 9.00
C PHE A 121 -0.91 -0.79 7.62
N HIS A 122 0.20 -0.63 6.92
CA HIS A 122 0.25 -0.10 5.55
C HIS A 122 0.34 -1.20 4.48
N LEU A 123 0.34 -2.48 4.89
CA LEU A 123 0.38 -3.61 3.95
C LEU A 123 -0.99 -3.95 3.37
N ASP A 124 -2.07 -3.44 3.94
CA ASP A 124 -3.41 -3.61 3.40
C ASP A 124 -3.55 -2.97 2.01
N ASP A 125 -2.96 -1.79 1.80
CA ASP A 125 -2.89 -1.10 0.51
C ASP A 125 -2.27 -2.00 -0.57
N TYR A 126 -1.22 -2.76 -0.24
CA TYR A 126 -0.61 -3.72 -1.14
C TYR A 126 -1.58 -4.85 -1.53
N TYR A 127 -2.25 -5.46 -0.56
CA TYR A 127 -3.20 -6.55 -0.84
C TYR A 127 -4.43 -6.07 -1.59
N HIS A 128 -4.94 -4.87 -1.29
CA HIS A 128 -6.03 -4.26 -2.04
C HIS A 128 -5.62 -4.00 -3.49
N SER A 129 -4.40 -3.53 -3.73
CA SER A 129 -3.84 -3.32 -5.07
C SER A 129 -3.65 -4.66 -5.81
N LEU A 130 -3.14 -5.69 -5.13
CA LEU A 130 -2.99 -7.04 -5.68
C LEU A 130 -4.34 -7.62 -6.13
N LEU A 131 -5.38 -7.47 -5.30
CA LEU A 131 -6.72 -7.93 -5.63
C LEU A 131 -7.32 -7.14 -6.80
N SER A 132 -7.17 -5.81 -6.81
CA SER A 132 -7.64 -4.96 -7.91
C SER A 132 -6.98 -5.28 -9.24
N LEU A 133 -5.70 -5.68 -9.20
CA LEU A 133 -4.92 -6.02 -10.39
C LEU A 133 -5.30 -7.39 -10.98
N ASN A 134 -5.63 -8.35 -10.11
CA ASN A 134 -5.79 -9.76 -10.51
C ASN A 134 -7.25 -10.24 -10.57
N PHE A 135 -8.21 -9.52 -10.01
CA PHE A 135 -9.62 -9.94 -9.97
C PHE A 135 -10.54 -8.82 -10.46
N GLY A 136 -11.12 -8.99 -11.66
CA GLY A 136 -12.02 -7.99 -12.25
C GLY A 136 -13.32 -7.73 -11.47
N ALA A 137 -13.73 -8.67 -10.61
CA ALA A 137 -14.89 -8.53 -9.72
C ALA A 137 -14.54 -7.91 -8.35
N TYR A 138 -13.27 -7.58 -8.11
CA TYR A 138 -12.85 -6.94 -6.88
C TYR A 138 -13.46 -5.54 -6.74
N GLU A 139 -14.00 -5.27 -5.55
CA GLU A 139 -14.44 -3.93 -5.17
C GLU A 139 -14.06 -3.66 -3.71
N LEU A 140 -13.44 -2.51 -3.44
CA LEU A 140 -13.03 -2.12 -2.09
C LEU A 140 -14.21 -2.10 -1.10
N LYS A 141 -15.42 -1.78 -1.57
CA LYS A 141 -16.64 -1.76 -0.75
C LYS A 141 -16.95 -3.10 -0.07
N LEU A 142 -16.42 -4.22 -0.56
CA LEU A 142 -16.60 -5.54 0.04
C LEU A 142 -15.95 -5.64 1.43
N PHE A 143 -14.92 -4.83 1.70
CA PHE A 143 -14.18 -4.80 2.96
C PHE A 143 -14.67 -3.70 3.91
N GLN A 144 -15.62 -2.88 3.46
CA GLN A 144 -16.16 -1.74 4.20
C GLN A 144 -17.54 -2.07 4.82
N ARG A 145 -18.03 -1.15 5.66
CA ARG A 145 -19.39 -1.23 6.19
C ARG A 145 -20.42 -0.96 5.10
N ASN A 146 -21.31 -1.92 4.85
CA ASN A 146 -22.38 -1.86 3.85
C ASN A 146 -23.74 -1.59 4.51
N LYS A 147 -24.74 -1.23 3.70
CA LYS A 147 -26.15 -1.11 4.13
C LYS A 147 -27.02 -2.11 3.37
N ASP A 148 -27.90 -2.79 4.09
CA ASP A 148 -28.94 -3.62 3.47
C ASP A 148 -30.10 -2.78 2.93
N ASN A 149 -31.05 -3.42 2.25
CA ASN A 149 -32.25 -2.75 1.70
C ASN A 149 -33.17 -2.14 2.77
N SER A 150 -33.01 -2.55 4.03
CA SER A 150 -33.73 -2.02 5.20
C SER A 150 -32.97 -0.88 5.88
N GLY A 151 -31.77 -0.53 5.41
CA GLY A 151 -30.89 0.49 5.97
C GLY A 151 -30.01 0.02 7.13
N ASN A 152 -30.03 -1.27 7.49
CA ASN A 152 -29.16 -1.81 8.54
C ASN A 152 -27.73 -1.95 8.04
N TYR A 153 -26.78 -1.62 8.90
CA TYR A 153 -25.37 -1.79 8.60
C TYR A 153 -24.92 -3.23 8.80
N PHE A 154 -24.08 -3.71 7.90
CA PHE A 154 -23.43 -5.02 8.00
C PHE A 154 -22.04 -5.00 7.35
N GLU A 155 -21.27 -6.05 7.62
CA GLU A 155 -20.00 -6.32 6.94
C GLU A 155 -20.03 -7.74 6.38
N TYR A 156 -19.42 -7.93 5.22
CA TYR A 156 -19.34 -9.25 4.62
C TYR A 156 -18.38 -10.15 5.40
N PRO A 157 -18.75 -11.42 5.68
CA PRO A 157 -17.81 -12.41 6.19
C PRO A 157 -16.81 -12.79 5.10
N VAL A 158 -15.64 -13.31 5.51
CA VAL A 158 -14.54 -13.73 4.61
C VAL A 158 -15.05 -14.59 3.45
N ASP A 159 -15.81 -15.65 3.74
CA ASP A 159 -16.27 -16.58 2.70
C ASP A 159 -17.20 -15.91 1.66
N GLU A 160 -17.96 -14.88 2.06
CA GLU A 160 -18.82 -14.15 1.13
C GLU A 160 -18.01 -13.18 0.26
N ILE A 161 -17.00 -12.50 0.83
CA ILE A 161 -16.07 -11.67 0.07
C ILE A 161 -15.35 -12.53 -0.98
N VAL A 162 -14.82 -13.68 -0.58
CA VAL A 162 -14.15 -14.63 -1.49
C VAL A 162 -15.09 -15.06 -2.61
N ALA A 163 -16.34 -15.40 -2.30
CA ALA A 163 -17.31 -15.82 -3.30
C ALA A 163 -17.64 -14.70 -4.32
N LYS A 164 -17.65 -13.44 -3.90
CA LYS A 164 -17.89 -12.28 -4.77
C LYS A 164 -16.69 -11.91 -5.63
N ILE A 165 -15.47 -12.05 -5.11
CA ILE A 165 -14.25 -11.75 -5.87
C ILE A 165 -13.94 -12.87 -6.88
N TRP A 166 -14.25 -14.12 -6.54
CA TRP A 166 -13.98 -15.30 -7.38
C TRP A 166 -15.00 -15.49 -8.52
N SER A 167 -16.04 -14.66 -8.60
CA SER A 167 -17.16 -14.83 -9.55
C SER A 167 -16.83 -14.39 -10.97
#